data_AF-A0A4Q5XEK0-F1
#
_entry.id   AF-A0A4Q5XEK0-F1
#
_cell.length_a   1.000
_cell.length_b   1.000
_cell.length_c   1.000
_cell.angle_alpha   90.00
_cell.angle_beta   90.00
_cell.angle_gamma   90.00
#
_symmetry.space_group_name_H-M   'P 1'
#
loop_
_entity.id
_entity.type
_entity.pdbx_description
1 polymer ?
#
loop_
_entity_poly.entity_id
_entity_poly.type
_entity_poly.pdbx_seq_one_letter_code
_entity_poly.pdbx_strand_id
1 'polypeptide(L)'
;MSSVPPSEDFVRSFAASLPASYRGNFEASAVQAHARVARERESAPANIGAFFSNRVPGAAICVVADDRPGLLATISAALVLCGLDVIEAEAYTRRIPGKHDEAVDIFWVRHEDPADHRLRLGNEEVLQLCQTLIGLIEGKLDRKKADPGSRLALTPAAKETVVRFIEGEDGTFATLEVETFDRSGLLLSLSQALFAQRVQIVGSQVKTRGGRVFDRFHIVELDYRPISPARRLDIQVAILSAIDPVPEDTDSVSAQA
;
A
#
# COMPACT_ATOMS: atom_id res chain seq x y z
N MET A 1 12.27 -20.13 11.10
CA MET A 1 12.92 -19.08 10.28
C MET A 1 14.42 -19.26 10.42
N SER A 2 15.16 -19.30 9.30
CA SER A 2 16.60 -19.53 9.33
C SER A 2 17.31 -18.31 9.94
N SER A 3 18.05 -18.50 11.04
CA SER A 3 18.80 -17.42 11.72
C SER A 3 20.01 -16.92 10.90
N VAL A 4 20.31 -17.55 9.77
CA VAL A 4 21.45 -17.21 8.93
C VAL A 4 21.13 -15.93 8.14
N PRO A 5 21.91 -14.85 8.28
CA PRO A 5 21.73 -13.64 7.47
C PRO A 5 21.96 -13.94 5.98
N PRO A 6 21.30 -13.20 5.06
CA PRO A 6 21.57 -13.33 3.63
C PRO A 6 23.05 -13.02 3.33
N SER A 7 23.64 -13.70 2.35
CA SER A 7 25.01 -13.41 1.90
C SER A 7 25.10 -12.00 1.31
N GLU A 8 26.29 -11.40 1.38
CA GLU A 8 26.52 -10.06 0.81
C GLU A 8 26.18 -10.00 -0.68
N ASP A 9 26.51 -11.06 -1.43
CA ASP A 9 26.17 -11.18 -2.85
C ASP A 9 24.66 -11.15 -3.09
N PHE A 10 23.89 -11.84 -2.24
CA PHE A 10 22.43 -11.81 -2.33
C PHE A 10 21.89 -10.40 -2.05
N VAL A 11 22.38 -9.73 -1.00
CA VAL A 11 21.94 -8.37 -0.65
C VAL A 11 22.26 -7.39 -1.77
N ARG A 12 23.46 -7.49 -2.38
CA ARG A 12 23.87 -6.66 -3.52
C ARG A 12 22.97 -6.91 -4.74
N SER A 13 22.71 -8.17 -5.07
CA SER A 13 21.83 -8.54 -6.18
C SER A 13 20.39 -8.06 -5.96
N PHE A 14 19.88 -8.20 -4.73
CA PHE A 14 18.57 -7.70 -4.33
C PHE A 14 18.45 -6.19 -4.54
N ALA A 15 19.40 -5.39 -4.03
CA ALA A 15 19.40 -3.94 -4.22
C ALA A 15 19.56 -3.54 -5.70
N ALA A 16 20.37 -4.29 -6.47
CA ALA A 16 20.57 -4.02 -7.89
C ALA A 16 19.30 -4.23 -8.73
N SER A 17 18.44 -5.18 -8.34
CA SER A 17 17.17 -5.49 -9.00
C SER A 17 16.01 -4.53 -8.68
N LEU A 18 16.23 -3.60 -7.74
CA LEU A 18 15.26 -2.56 -7.38
C LEU A 18 15.60 -1.20 -8.04
N PRO A 19 14.62 -0.30 -8.18
CA PRO A 19 14.83 1.02 -8.77
C PRO A 19 15.89 1.87 -8.04
N ALA A 20 16.42 2.88 -8.72
CA ALA A 20 17.38 3.82 -8.13
C ALA A 20 16.79 4.58 -6.93
N SER A 21 15.49 4.90 -6.94
CA SER A 21 14.79 5.54 -5.83
C SER A 21 14.86 4.71 -4.55
N TYR A 22 14.63 3.39 -4.63
CA TYR A 22 14.80 2.48 -3.50
C TYR A 22 16.24 2.54 -2.96
N ARG A 23 17.23 2.40 -3.85
CA ARG A 23 18.65 2.40 -3.44
C ARG A 23 19.10 3.71 -2.81
N GLY A 24 18.49 4.83 -3.19
CA GLY A 24 18.75 6.14 -2.60
C GLY A 24 18.03 6.39 -1.27
N ASN A 25 16.92 5.69 -1.02
CA ASN A 25 16.07 5.92 0.15
C ASN A 25 16.42 5.05 1.37
N PHE A 26 17.14 3.94 1.20
CA PHE A 26 17.40 2.98 2.28
C PHE A 26 18.89 2.74 2.54
N GLU A 27 19.26 2.80 3.82
CA GLU A 27 20.60 2.45 4.30
C GLU A 27 20.86 0.94 4.24
N ALA A 28 22.14 0.54 4.31
CA ALA A 28 22.57 -0.85 4.17
C ALA A 28 21.89 -1.82 5.16
N SER A 29 21.64 -1.39 6.40
CA SER A 29 20.98 -2.20 7.43
C SER A 29 19.51 -2.50 7.08
N ALA A 30 18.77 -1.51 6.58
CA ALA A 30 17.40 -1.69 6.10
C ALA A 30 17.38 -2.56 4.85
N VAL A 31 18.29 -2.32 3.89
CA VAL A 31 18.42 -3.15 2.68
C VAL A 31 18.70 -4.62 3.02
N GLN A 32 19.55 -4.88 4.02
CA GLN A 32 19.82 -6.23 4.50
C GLN A 32 18.57 -6.87 5.14
N ALA A 33 17.78 -6.11 5.89
CA ALA A 33 16.51 -6.59 6.45
C ALA A 33 15.49 -6.92 5.36
N HIS A 34 15.31 -6.05 4.36
CA HIS A 34 14.39 -6.27 3.25
C HIS A 34 14.80 -7.49 2.40
N ALA A 35 16.10 -7.61 2.10
CA ALA A 35 16.64 -8.77 1.39
C ALA A 35 16.39 -10.08 2.17
N ARG A 36 16.47 -10.05 3.51
CA ARG A 36 16.15 -11.20 4.34
C ARG A 36 14.68 -11.62 4.17
N VAL A 37 13.75 -10.67 4.21
CA VAL A 37 12.31 -10.95 3.99
C VAL A 37 12.09 -11.59 2.63
N ALA A 38 12.70 -11.03 1.57
CA ALA A 38 12.60 -11.58 0.21
C ALA A 38 13.17 -13.00 0.11
N ARG A 39 14.31 -13.26 0.76
CA ARG A 39 14.93 -14.60 0.76
C ARG A 39 14.09 -15.63 1.53
N GLU A 40 13.58 -15.24 2.70
CA GLU A 40 12.81 -16.12 3.59
C GLU A 40 11.39 -16.39 3.09
N ARG A 41 10.91 -15.60 2.12
CA ARG A 41 9.65 -15.87 1.43
C ARG A 41 9.67 -17.23 0.73
N GLU A 42 10.82 -17.65 0.20
CA GLU A 42 10.96 -18.89 -0.57
C GLU A 42 9.90 -19.00 -1.67
N SER A 43 8.96 -19.94 -1.58
CA SER A 43 7.83 -20.13 -2.50
C SER A 43 6.48 -19.67 -1.92
N ALA A 44 6.45 -19.06 -0.74
CA ALA A 44 5.23 -18.59 -0.11
C ALA A 44 4.61 -17.42 -0.91
N PRO A 45 3.27 -17.25 -0.91
CA PRO A 45 2.62 -16.17 -1.66
C PRO A 45 3.07 -14.77 -1.24
N ALA A 46 3.41 -14.59 0.05
CA ALA A 46 3.97 -13.36 0.59
C ALA A 46 4.83 -13.67 1.83
N ASN A 47 5.68 -12.73 2.22
CA ASN A 47 6.38 -12.71 3.51
C ASN A 47 6.45 -11.29 4.05
N ILE A 48 6.51 -11.15 5.37
CA ILE A 48 6.57 -9.85 6.06
C ILE A 48 7.65 -9.91 7.14
N GLY A 49 8.46 -8.87 7.25
CA GLY A 49 9.40 -8.71 8.36
C GLY A 49 9.46 -7.28 8.86
N ALA A 50 9.52 -7.13 10.18
CA ALA A 50 9.79 -5.84 10.81
C ALA A 50 11.29 -5.51 10.76
N PHE A 51 11.61 -4.22 10.67
CA PHE A 51 12.98 -3.73 10.73
C PHE A 51 13.06 -2.44 11.53
N PHE A 52 14.28 -2.07 11.95
CA PHE A 52 14.49 -0.81 12.65
C PHE A 52 14.49 0.36 11.67
N SER A 53 13.69 1.38 11.96
CA SER A 53 13.71 2.67 11.27
C SER A 53 13.41 3.79 12.26
N ASN A 54 14.07 4.92 12.10
CA ASN A 54 13.85 6.15 12.86
C ASN A 54 13.24 7.27 12.00
N ARG A 55 12.71 6.93 10.80
CA ARG A 55 12.18 7.91 9.85
C ARG A 55 10.93 8.63 10.37
N VAL A 56 9.98 7.85 10.90
CA VAL A 56 8.75 8.34 11.54
C VAL A 56 8.48 7.54 12.82
N PRO A 57 7.77 8.10 13.82
CA PRO A 57 7.37 7.36 15.01
C PRO A 57 6.38 6.25 14.67
N GLY A 58 6.82 5.00 14.72
CA GLY A 58 6.00 3.84 14.42
C GLY A 58 6.84 2.59 14.17
N ALA A 59 6.19 1.47 13.86
CA ALA A 59 6.85 0.25 13.46
C ALA A 59 7.09 0.26 11.94
N ALA A 60 8.27 -0.19 11.49
CA ALA A 60 8.58 -0.32 10.08
C ALA A 60 8.54 -1.80 9.66
N ILE A 61 7.86 -2.08 8.56
CA ILE A 61 7.73 -3.43 7.99
C ILE A 61 8.07 -3.44 6.50
N CYS A 62 8.61 -4.55 6.05
CA CYS A 62 8.82 -4.88 4.65
C CYS A 62 7.91 -6.04 4.28
N VAL A 63 7.15 -5.88 3.19
CA VAL A 63 6.28 -6.89 2.60
C VAL A 63 6.88 -7.29 1.26
N VAL A 64 7.06 -8.60 1.04
CA VAL A 64 7.49 -9.14 -0.25
C VAL A 64 6.47 -10.15 -0.74
N ALA A 65 5.99 -9.99 -1.98
CA ALA A 65 4.99 -10.86 -2.59
C ALA A 65 5.12 -10.86 -4.12
N ASP A 66 4.47 -11.81 -4.81
CA ASP A 66 4.35 -11.73 -6.28
C ASP A 66 3.56 -10.49 -6.69
N ASP A 67 4.16 -9.67 -7.56
CA ASP A 67 3.53 -8.43 -8.03
C ASP A 67 2.33 -8.75 -8.93
N ARG A 68 1.21 -8.07 -8.68
CA ARG A 68 -0.04 -8.27 -9.39
C ARG A 68 -1.00 -7.10 -9.21
N PRO A 69 -1.94 -6.88 -10.15
CA PRO A 69 -3.02 -5.92 -9.98
C PRO A 69 -3.77 -6.09 -8.65
N GLY A 70 -3.93 -4.99 -7.92
CA GLY A 70 -4.67 -4.96 -6.65
C GLY A 70 -3.90 -5.46 -5.42
N LEU A 71 -2.59 -5.74 -5.54
CA LEU A 71 -1.77 -6.19 -4.42
C LEU A 71 -1.70 -5.14 -3.30
N LEU A 72 -1.42 -3.87 -3.62
CA LEU A 72 -1.36 -2.81 -2.59
C LEU A 72 -2.68 -2.67 -1.81
N ALA A 73 -3.82 -2.82 -2.49
CA ALA A 73 -5.14 -2.85 -1.85
C ALA A 73 -5.33 -4.07 -0.94
N THR A 74 -4.69 -5.19 -1.29
CA THR A 74 -4.73 -6.42 -0.48
C THR A 74 -3.85 -6.31 0.76
N ILE A 75 -2.65 -5.73 0.61
CA ILE A 75 -1.75 -5.43 1.73
C ILE A 75 -2.40 -4.42 2.69
N SER A 76 -2.96 -3.33 2.15
CA SER A 76 -3.66 -2.32 2.94
C SER A 76 -4.85 -2.90 3.71
N ALA A 77 -5.56 -3.88 3.13
CA ALA A 77 -6.64 -4.58 3.82
C ALA A 77 -6.13 -5.45 4.97
N ALA A 78 -5.00 -6.14 4.78
CA ALA A 78 -4.38 -6.92 5.84
C ALA A 78 -3.98 -6.05 7.03
N LEU A 79 -3.42 -4.86 6.77
CA LEU A 79 -3.06 -3.88 7.79
C LEU A 79 -4.29 -3.43 8.60
N VAL A 80 -5.35 -3.01 7.91
CA VAL A 80 -6.61 -2.59 8.56
C VAL A 80 -7.23 -3.73 9.39
N LEU A 81 -7.22 -4.97 8.88
CA LEU A 81 -7.72 -6.13 9.63
C LEU A 81 -6.89 -6.47 10.86
N CYS A 82 -5.62 -6.05 10.91
CA CYS A 82 -4.74 -6.21 12.06
C CYS A 82 -4.73 -4.98 12.98
N GLY A 83 -5.63 -4.00 12.76
CA GLY A 83 -5.69 -2.78 13.58
C GLY A 83 -4.45 -1.89 13.42
N LEU A 84 -3.88 -1.87 12.21
CA LEU A 84 -2.72 -1.04 11.88
C LEU A 84 -3.12 0.07 10.91
N ASP A 85 -2.67 1.28 11.23
CA ASP A 85 -2.84 2.47 10.42
C ASP A 85 -1.50 2.88 9.78
N VAL A 86 -1.55 3.40 8.56
CA VAL A 86 -0.37 3.71 7.75
C VAL A 86 0.04 5.17 7.93
N ILE A 87 1.28 5.40 8.37
CA ILE A 87 1.85 6.75 8.50
C ILE A 87 2.58 7.14 7.21
N GLU A 88 3.35 6.20 6.68
CA GLU A 88 4.11 6.36 5.45
C GLU A 88 4.22 5.00 4.75
N ALA A 89 4.20 4.99 3.42
CA ALA A 89 4.44 3.78 2.63
C ALA A 89 5.21 4.09 1.35
N GLU A 90 6.01 3.11 0.92
CA GLU A 90 6.71 3.13 -0.35
C GLU A 90 6.57 1.77 -1.03
N ALA A 91 6.02 1.75 -2.25
CA ALA A 91 5.87 0.52 -3.02
C ALA A 91 6.87 0.46 -4.17
N TYR A 92 7.47 -0.72 -4.36
CA TYR A 92 8.51 -0.94 -5.38
C TYR A 92 8.32 -2.27 -6.09
N THR A 93 8.51 -2.28 -7.41
CA THR A 93 8.61 -3.52 -8.18
C THR A 93 10.08 -3.92 -8.36
N ARG A 94 10.40 -5.14 -7.92
CA ARG A 94 11.68 -5.81 -8.13
C ARG A 94 11.57 -6.71 -9.36
N ARG A 95 12.46 -6.50 -10.35
CA ARG A 95 12.50 -7.29 -11.57
C ARG A 95 13.67 -8.26 -11.57
N ILE A 96 13.38 -9.54 -11.71
CA ILE A 96 14.39 -10.61 -11.73
C ILE A 96 14.31 -11.33 -13.07
N PRO A 97 15.38 -11.35 -13.89
CA PRO A 97 15.37 -12.07 -15.14
C PRO A 97 14.95 -13.54 -14.98
N GLY A 98 13.96 -13.97 -15.76
CA GLY A 98 13.47 -15.35 -15.75
C GLY A 98 12.55 -15.71 -14.57
N LYS A 99 12.10 -14.73 -13.78
CA LYS A 99 11.07 -14.92 -12.73
C LYS A 99 9.95 -13.90 -12.89
N HIS A 100 8.84 -14.13 -12.19
CA HIS A 100 7.80 -13.11 -12.02
C HIS A 100 8.34 -11.91 -11.25
N ASP A 101 7.78 -10.74 -11.54
CA ASP A 101 8.06 -9.51 -10.81
C ASP A 101 7.59 -9.67 -9.35
N GLU A 102 8.36 -9.13 -8.42
CA GLU A 102 8.04 -9.15 -6.98
C GLU A 102 7.76 -7.72 -6.51
N ALA A 103 6.72 -7.54 -5.71
CA ALA A 103 6.54 -6.32 -4.95
C ALA A 103 7.45 -6.35 -3.71
N VAL A 104 8.08 -5.22 -3.42
CA VAL A 104 8.85 -4.95 -2.20
C VAL A 104 8.29 -3.66 -1.61
N ASP A 105 7.27 -3.80 -0.78
CA ASP A 105 6.53 -2.67 -0.23
C ASP A 105 6.95 -2.42 1.22
N ILE A 106 7.29 -1.18 1.52
CA ILE A 106 7.78 -0.74 2.82
C ILE A 106 6.72 0.14 3.46
N PHE A 107 6.34 -0.17 4.70
CA PHE A 107 5.35 0.58 5.44
C PHE A 107 5.89 0.99 6.80
N TRP A 108 5.57 2.21 7.20
CA TRP A 108 5.64 2.68 8.57
C TRP A 108 4.22 2.78 9.11
N VAL A 109 3.96 2.02 10.15
CA VAL A 109 2.62 1.82 10.70
C VAL A 109 2.59 2.14 12.18
N ARG A 110 1.40 2.45 12.67
CA ARG A 110 1.07 2.52 14.09
C ARG A 110 -0.12 1.63 14.37
N HIS A 111 -0.28 1.24 15.62
CA HIS A 111 -1.54 0.70 16.11
C HIS A 111 -2.63 1.75 15.97
N GLU A 112 -3.81 1.33 15.51
CA GLU A 112 -4.99 2.18 15.37
C GLU A 112 -5.56 2.57 16.74
N ASP A 113 -5.42 1.70 17.75
CA ASP A 113 -5.80 2.01 19.13
C ASP A 113 -4.93 3.16 19.67
N PRO A 114 -5.50 4.35 19.92
CA PRO A 114 -4.73 5.50 20.40
C PRO A 114 -4.13 5.28 21.80
N ALA A 115 -4.60 4.28 22.55
CA ALA A 115 -4.00 3.90 23.84
C ALA A 115 -2.75 3.02 23.67
N ASP A 116 -2.54 2.41 22.49
CA ASP A 116 -1.35 1.62 22.21
C ASP A 116 -0.24 2.51 21.63
N HIS A 117 0.67 2.91 22.51
CA HIS A 117 1.81 3.76 22.16
C HIS A 117 3.06 2.96 21.74
N ARG A 118 2.94 1.65 21.47
CA ARG A 118 4.09 0.84 21.05
C ARG A 118 4.59 1.28 19.68
N LEU A 119 5.90 1.50 19.59
CA LEU A 119 6.58 1.88 18.33
C LEU A 119 7.19 0.68 17.61
N ARG A 120 6.74 -0.54 17.93
CA ARG A 120 7.25 -1.80 17.38
C ARG A 120 6.13 -2.82 17.32
N LEU A 121 6.18 -3.69 16.31
CA LEU A 121 5.37 -4.90 16.25
C LEU A 121 6.14 -6.07 16.87
N GLY A 122 5.48 -6.84 17.71
CA GLY A 122 5.97 -8.12 18.19
C GLY A 122 5.97 -9.17 17.08
N ASN A 123 6.72 -10.25 17.28
CA ASN A 123 6.81 -11.34 16.30
C ASN A 123 5.44 -11.98 16.00
N GLU A 124 4.58 -12.08 17.02
CA GLU A 124 3.21 -12.62 16.87
C GLU A 124 2.34 -11.72 16.00
N GLU A 125 2.44 -10.39 16.14
CA GLU A 125 1.71 -9.42 15.32
C GLU A 125 2.18 -9.47 13.86
N VAL A 126 3.50 -9.58 13.62
CA VAL A 126 4.05 -9.75 12.26
C VAL A 126 3.58 -11.07 11.64
N LEU A 127 3.57 -12.15 12.42
CA LEU A 127 3.09 -13.45 11.95
C LEU A 127 1.60 -13.42 11.61
N GLN A 128 0.78 -12.82 12.47
CA GLN A 128 -0.66 -12.63 12.23
C GLN A 128 -0.92 -11.80 10.97
N LEU A 129 -0.17 -10.71 10.78
CA LEU A 129 -0.27 -9.88 9.57
C LEU A 129 0.10 -10.69 8.31
N CYS A 130 1.17 -11.48 8.37
CA CYS A 130 1.59 -12.35 7.27
C CYS A 130 0.51 -13.40 6.92
N GLN A 131 -0.05 -14.08 7.94
CA GLN A 131 -1.14 -15.05 7.75
C GLN A 131 -2.40 -14.40 7.18
N THR A 132 -2.74 -13.19 7.63
CA THR A 132 -3.88 -12.42 7.14
C THR A 132 -3.69 -12.05 5.67
N LEU A 133 -2.50 -11.56 5.30
CA LEU A 133 -2.17 -11.23 3.91
C LEU A 133 -2.24 -12.45 3.00
N ILE A 134 -1.64 -13.57 3.41
CA ILE A 134 -1.70 -14.83 2.64
C ILE A 134 -3.15 -15.31 2.50
N GLY A 135 -3.94 -15.27 3.58
CA GLY A 135 -5.35 -15.63 3.55
C GLY A 135 -6.18 -14.79 2.58
N LEU A 136 -5.91 -13.48 2.49
CA LEU A 136 -6.55 -12.59 1.51
C LEU A 136 -6.08 -12.89 0.07
N ILE A 137 -4.78 -13.11 -0.12
CA ILE A 137 -4.17 -13.46 -1.42
C ILE A 137 -4.77 -14.74 -2.00
N GLU A 138 -5.02 -15.73 -1.15
CA GLU A 138 -5.57 -17.03 -1.51
C GLU A 138 -7.11 -17.03 -1.57
N GLY A 139 -7.77 -15.90 -1.25
CA GLY A 139 -9.23 -15.80 -1.21
C GLY A 139 -9.90 -16.54 -0.04
N LYS A 140 -9.12 -16.97 0.97
CA LYS A 140 -9.61 -17.60 2.20
C LYS A 140 -10.19 -16.59 3.19
N LEU A 141 -9.78 -15.32 3.07
CA LEU A 141 -10.34 -14.20 3.83
C LEU A 141 -11.04 -13.23 2.87
N ASP A 142 -12.15 -12.66 3.34
CA ASP A 142 -12.90 -11.67 2.58
C ASP A 142 -12.37 -10.26 2.85
N ARG A 143 -11.87 -9.61 1.81
CA ARG A 143 -11.37 -8.22 1.85
C ARG A 143 -12.45 -7.23 2.28
N LYS A 144 -13.75 -7.53 2.05
CA LYS A 144 -14.86 -6.66 2.47
C LYS A 144 -14.92 -6.46 3.99
N LYS A 145 -14.35 -7.38 4.78
CA LYS A 145 -14.24 -7.21 6.24
C LYS A 145 -13.32 -6.06 6.65
N ALA A 146 -12.46 -5.60 5.76
CA ALA A 146 -11.57 -4.47 5.98
C ALA A 146 -12.25 -3.11 5.70
N ASP A 147 -13.58 -3.06 5.54
CA ASP A 147 -14.30 -1.87 5.04
C ASP A 147 -13.93 -0.57 5.78
N PRO A 148 -13.23 0.36 5.12
CA PRO A 148 -12.92 1.68 5.68
C PRO A 148 -14.17 2.52 5.94
N GLY A 149 -15.26 2.28 5.20
CA GLY A 149 -16.49 3.08 5.24
C GLY A 149 -17.21 3.03 6.60
N SER A 150 -17.18 1.89 7.28
CA SER A 150 -17.69 1.78 8.66
C SER A 150 -16.96 2.65 9.70
N ARG A 151 -15.78 3.20 9.35
CA ARG A 151 -14.89 3.96 10.24
C ARG A 151 -14.86 5.47 9.93
N LEU A 152 -15.79 5.96 9.11
CA LEU A 152 -15.87 7.37 8.76
C LEU A 152 -16.36 8.21 9.95
N ALA A 153 -15.45 8.91 10.61
CA ALA A 153 -15.84 10.19 11.20
C ALA A 153 -16.13 11.13 10.03
N LEU A 154 -17.36 11.64 9.93
CA LEU A 154 -17.76 12.68 8.98
C LEU A 154 -16.91 13.93 9.24
N THR A 155 -15.72 14.00 8.65
CA THR A 155 -14.93 15.23 8.64
C THR A 155 -15.39 16.09 7.47
N PRO A 156 -15.49 17.41 7.64
CA PRO A 156 -15.86 18.33 6.57
C PRO A 156 -14.67 18.49 5.60
N ALA A 157 -14.26 17.42 4.91
CA ALA A 157 -12.96 17.30 4.24
C ALA A 157 -13.02 17.35 2.70
N ALA A 158 -14.19 17.17 2.09
CA ALA A 158 -14.30 17.18 0.62
C ALA A 158 -13.86 18.51 -0.02
N LYS A 159 -13.93 19.64 0.70
CA LYS A 159 -13.63 20.96 0.14
C LYS A 159 -12.13 21.21 -0.13
N GLU A 160 -11.22 20.39 0.40
CA GLU A 160 -9.77 20.59 0.25
C GLU A 160 -9.02 19.40 -0.37
N THR A 161 -9.76 18.43 -0.92
CA THR A 161 -9.15 17.30 -1.62
C THR A 161 -8.66 17.71 -3.00
N VAL A 162 -7.39 17.47 -3.30
CA VAL A 162 -6.78 17.72 -4.61
C VAL A 162 -6.35 16.40 -5.20
N VAL A 163 -6.84 16.10 -6.40
CA VAL A 163 -6.44 14.93 -7.19
C VAL A 163 -5.93 15.44 -8.54
N ARG A 164 -4.68 15.12 -8.88
CA ARG A 164 -4.04 15.59 -10.12
C ARG A 164 -3.17 14.54 -10.76
N PHE A 165 -3.15 14.53 -12.09
CA PHE A 165 -2.23 13.71 -12.88
C PHE A 165 -1.01 14.56 -13.23
N ILE A 166 0.17 14.01 -12.98
CA ILE A 166 1.45 14.62 -13.32
C ILE A 166 2.05 13.88 -14.51
N GLU A 167 2.47 14.66 -15.49
CA GLU A 167 3.19 14.20 -16.68
C GLU A 167 4.65 13.92 -16.33
N GLY A 168 5.17 12.77 -16.77
CA GLY A 168 6.58 12.44 -16.69
C GLY A 168 7.40 13.20 -17.74
N GLU A 169 8.72 13.14 -17.62
CA GLU A 169 9.65 13.82 -18.54
C GLU A 169 9.51 13.37 -20.00
N ASP A 170 8.97 12.17 -20.23
CA ASP A 170 8.71 11.59 -21.55
C ASP A 170 7.34 11.94 -22.12
N GLY A 171 6.58 12.82 -21.46
CA GLY A 171 5.22 13.21 -21.87
C GLY A 171 4.14 12.19 -21.50
N THR A 172 4.49 11.12 -20.79
CA THR A 172 3.51 10.14 -20.32
C THR A 172 3.04 10.47 -18.91
N PHE A 173 1.72 10.54 -18.72
CA PHE A 173 1.14 10.73 -17.41
C PHE A 173 1.22 9.41 -16.64
N ALA A 174 2.28 9.30 -15.85
CA ALA A 174 2.58 8.11 -15.09
C ALA A 174 2.26 8.27 -13.60
N THR A 175 1.94 9.48 -13.11
CA THR A 175 1.78 9.73 -11.68
C THR A 175 0.44 10.38 -11.35
N LEU A 176 -0.29 9.79 -10.41
CA LEU A 176 -1.45 10.38 -9.75
C LEU A 176 -1.02 10.92 -8.38
N GLU A 177 -1.26 12.19 -8.12
CA GLU A 177 -1.11 12.78 -6.80
C GLU A 177 -2.48 12.98 -6.15
N VAL A 178 -2.56 12.61 -4.87
CA VAL A 178 -3.73 12.80 -4.02
C VAL A 178 -3.30 13.54 -2.77
N GLU A 179 -3.91 14.68 -2.52
CA GLU A 179 -3.76 15.45 -1.30
C GLU A 179 -5.11 15.58 -0.62
N THR A 180 -5.21 15.11 0.62
CA THR A 180 -6.46 15.17 1.40
C THR A 180 -6.17 15.08 2.89
N PHE A 181 -7.19 15.19 3.73
CA PHE A 181 -7.06 14.94 5.16
C PHE A 181 -6.88 13.44 5.43
N ASP A 182 -5.99 13.13 6.37
CA ASP A 182 -5.73 11.75 6.74
C ASP A 182 -6.89 11.16 7.54
N ARG A 183 -7.15 9.87 7.32
CA ARG A 183 -8.13 9.08 8.06
C ARG A 183 -7.74 7.61 8.03
N SER A 184 -8.16 6.87 9.05
CA SER A 184 -7.93 5.43 9.12
C SER A 184 -8.42 4.74 7.84
N GLY A 185 -7.59 3.85 7.30
CA GLY A 185 -7.88 3.07 6.10
C GLY A 185 -7.91 3.87 4.79
N LEU A 186 -7.42 5.12 4.76
CA LEU A 186 -7.40 5.93 3.53
C LEU A 186 -6.62 5.25 2.40
N LEU A 187 -5.42 4.71 2.67
CA LEU A 187 -4.64 4.00 1.65
C LEU A 187 -5.40 2.80 1.08
N LEU A 188 -6.18 2.11 1.91
CA LEU A 188 -7.05 1.02 1.46
C LEU A 188 -8.14 1.54 0.51
N SER A 189 -8.83 2.62 0.88
CA SER A 189 -9.85 3.25 0.03
C SER A 189 -9.28 3.65 -1.35
N LEU A 190 -8.14 4.35 -1.36
CA LEU A 190 -7.50 4.83 -2.58
C LEU A 190 -7.04 3.68 -3.48
N SER A 191 -6.30 2.73 -2.92
CA SER A 191 -5.78 1.59 -3.68
C SER A 191 -6.88 0.64 -4.18
N GLN A 192 -7.97 0.48 -3.42
CA GLN A 192 -9.15 -0.28 -3.88
C GLN A 192 -9.86 0.43 -5.03
N ALA A 193 -10.03 1.75 -4.96
CA ALA A 193 -10.66 2.54 -6.02
C ALA A 193 -9.87 2.46 -7.33
N LEU A 194 -8.53 2.59 -7.27
CA LEU A 194 -7.66 2.39 -8.43
C LEU A 194 -7.81 0.98 -9.01
N PHE A 195 -7.80 -0.04 -8.16
CA PHE A 195 -7.94 -1.41 -8.62
C PHE A 195 -9.32 -1.68 -9.25
N ALA A 196 -10.40 -1.13 -8.68
CA ALA A 196 -11.75 -1.21 -9.26
C ALA A 196 -11.82 -0.52 -10.63
N GLN A 197 -11.06 0.55 -10.82
CA GLN A 197 -10.83 1.21 -12.10
C GLN A 197 -9.84 0.45 -13.01
N ARG A 198 -9.47 -0.80 -12.72
CA ARG A 198 -8.50 -1.56 -13.54
C ARG A 198 -7.18 -0.79 -13.76
N VAL A 199 -6.74 -0.06 -12.74
CA VAL A 199 -5.44 0.61 -12.73
C VAL A 199 -4.47 -0.22 -11.90
N GLN A 200 -3.26 -0.41 -12.43
CA GLN A 200 -2.16 -1.04 -11.70
C GLN A 200 -1.25 0.05 -11.13
N ILE A 201 -0.91 -0.09 -9.85
CA ILE A 201 0.08 0.73 -9.16
C ILE A 201 1.42 0.00 -9.30
N VAL A 202 2.39 0.64 -9.96
CA VAL A 202 3.76 0.10 -10.18
C VAL A 202 4.80 0.75 -9.26
N GLY A 203 4.36 1.70 -8.45
CA GLY A 203 5.14 2.33 -7.40
C GLY A 203 4.29 3.32 -6.64
N SER A 204 4.62 3.58 -5.39
CA SER A 204 3.91 4.59 -4.59
C SER A 204 4.81 5.25 -3.57
N GLN A 205 4.45 6.46 -3.19
CA GLN A 205 5.01 7.21 -2.07
C GLN A 205 3.84 7.87 -1.33
N VAL A 206 3.52 7.34 -0.16
CA VAL A 206 2.38 7.73 0.68
C VAL A 206 2.95 8.38 1.93
N LYS A 207 2.52 9.58 2.29
CA LYS A 207 3.08 10.32 3.44
C LYS A 207 2.03 11.15 4.15
N THR A 208 1.89 10.96 5.45
CA THR A 208 1.09 11.85 6.31
C THR A 208 1.95 12.93 6.96
N ARG A 209 1.54 14.20 6.85
CA ARG A 209 2.14 15.35 7.57
C ARG A 209 1.05 16.30 8.05
N GLY A 210 1.06 16.60 9.35
CA GLY A 210 0.14 17.58 9.94
C GLY A 210 -1.34 17.24 9.74
N GLY A 211 -1.70 15.94 9.73
CA GLY A 211 -3.07 15.48 9.50
C GLY A 211 -3.52 15.50 8.03
N ARG A 212 -2.60 15.75 7.08
CA ARG A 212 -2.86 15.65 5.64
C ARG A 212 -1.99 14.57 5.02
N VAL A 213 -2.52 13.87 4.04
CA VAL A 213 -1.76 12.93 3.20
C VAL A 213 -1.30 13.60 1.91
N PHE A 214 -0.15 13.17 1.42
CA PHE A 214 0.44 13.60 0.14
C PHE A 214 0.89 12.36 -0.62
N ASP A 215 -0.08 11.68 -1.23
CA ASP A 215 0.15 10.38 -1.86
C ASP A 215 0.49 10.56 -3.33
N ARG A 216 1.51 9.83 -3.78
CA ARG A 216 1.91 9.72 -5.17
C ARG A 216 1.82 8.27 -5.58
N PHE A 217 1.04 7.98 -6.61
CA PHE A 217 0.94 6.64 -7.20
C PHE A 217 1.46 6.67 -8.63
N HIS A 218 2.46 5.86 -8.92
CA HIS A 218 2.87 5.57 -10.28
C HIS A 218 1.92 4.53 -10.86
N ILE A 219 1.16 4.91 -11.89
CA ILE A 219 0.03 4.13 -12.37
C ILE A 219 0.09 3.84 -13.87
N VAL A 220 -0.40 2.66 -14.23
CA VAL A 220 -0.51 2.18 -15.61
C VAL A 220 -1.81 1.39 -15.78
N GLU A 221 -2.19 1.17 -17.03
CA GLU A 221 -3.21 0.18 -17.40
C GLU A 221 -2.78 -1.23 -16.97
N LEU A 222 -3.72 -2.18 -16.84
CA LEU A 222 -3.37 -3.58 -16.51
C LEU A 222 -2.49 -4.27 -17.56
N ASP A 223 -2.44 -3.74 -18.78
CA ASP A 223 -1.55 -4.19 -19.86
C ASP A 223 -0.23 -3.39 -19.91
N TYR A 224 0.08 -2.64 -18.85
CA TYR A 224 1.27 -1.80 -18.67
C TYR A 224 1.38 -0.60 -19.62
N ARG A 225 0.32 -0.28 -20.38
CA ARG A 225 0.29 0.96 -21.18
C ARG A 225 0.08 2.19 -20.29
N PRO A 226 0.55 3.38 -20.71
CA PRO A 226 0.23 4.62 -20.02
C PRO A 226 -1.28 4.87 -19.94
N ILE A 227 -1.74 5.49 -18.85
CA ILE A 227 -3.14 5.88 -18.68
C ILE A 227 -3.51 6.94 -19.71
N SER A 228 -4.49 6.61 -20.57
CA SER A 228 -4.94 7.52 -21.61
C SER A 228 -5.66 8.76 -21.04
N PRO A 229 -5.60 9.93 -21.72
CA PRO A 229 -6.29 11.14 -21.28
C PRO A 229 -7.80 10.94 -21.00
N ALA A 230 -8.48 10.14 -21.83
CA ALA A 230 -9.91 9.87 -21.70
C ALA A 230 -10.29 9.20 -20.37
N ARG A 231 -9.40 8.39 -19.78
CA ARG A 231 -9.67 7.67 -18.53
C ARG A 231 -9.44 8.50 -17.26
N ARG A 232 -8.74 9.63 -17.37
CA ARG A 232 -8.29 10.40 -16.20
C ARG A 232 -9.46 10.94 -15.40
N LEU A 233 -10.51 11.39 -16.07
CA LEU A 233 -11.70 11.90 -15.41
C LEU A 233 -12.39 10.79 -14.60
N ASP A 234 -12.58 9.60 -15.18
CA ASP A 234 -13.22 8.47 -14.48
C ASP A 234 -12.41 8.03 -13.26
N ILE A 235 -11.08 7.96 -13.39
CA ILE A 235 -10.17 7.63 -12.28
C ILE A 235 -10.25 8.72 -11.21
N GLN A 236 -10.23 10.00 -11.59
CA GLN A 236 -10.31 11.12 -10.66
C GLN A 236 -11.63 11.11 -9.88
N VAL A 237 -12.75 10.88 -10.56
CA VAL A 237 -14.08 10.75 -9.93
C VAL A 237 -14.09 9.58 -8.96
N ALA A 238 -13.57 8.42 -9.36
CA ALA A 238 -13.52 7.24 -8.49
C ALA A 238 -12.69 7.48 -7.21
N ILE A 239 -11.57 8.20 -7.32
CA ILE A 239 -10.73 8.56 -6.16
C ILE A 239 -11.46 9.53 -5.23
N LEU A 240 -12.09 10.57 -5.79
CA LEU A 240 -12.84 11.54 -4.99
C LEU A 240 -13.98 10.85 -4.22
N SER A 241 -14.74 9.97 -4.89
CA SER A 241 -15.79 9.17 -4.24
C SER A 241 -15.26 8.19 -3.20
N ALA A 242 -14.02 7.72 -3.31
CA ALA A 242 -13.41 6.85 -2.32
C ALA A 242 -12.93 7.60 -1.07
N ILE A 243 -12.59 8.88 -1.21
CA ILE A 243 -12.17 9.74 -0.10
C ILE A 243 -13.38 10.15 0.74
N ASP A 244 -14.42 10.65 0.07
CA ASP A 244 -15.70 11.04 0.66
C ASP A 244 -16.84 10.25 0.00
N PRO A 245 -17.11 9.02 0.48
CA PRO A 245 -18.20 8.22 -0.04
C PRO A 245 -19.52 8.92 0.31
N VAL A 246 -20.23 9.37 -0.72
CA VAL A 246 -21.60 9.86 -0.57
C VAL A 246 -22.41 8.75 0.09
N PRO A 247 -23.08 9.00 1.23
CA PRO A 247 -23.99 8.02 1.80
C PRO A 247 -24.99 7.60 0.73
N GLU A 248 -25.08 6.30 0.44
CA GLU A 248 -26.21 5.81 -0.34
C GLU A 248 -27.47 6.16 0.44
N ASP A 249 -28.36 6.98 -0.14
CA ASP A 249 -29.71 7.23 0.38
C ASP A 249 -30.41 5.89 0.54
N THR A 250 -30.30 5.31 1.74
CA THR A 250 -31.01 4.11 2.15
C THR A 250 -32.40 4.55 2.63
N ASP A 251 -33.14 5.20 1.74
CA ASP A 251 -34.56 5.49 1.93
C ASP A 251 -35.26 5.47 0.58
N SER A 252 -35.77 4.31 0.18
CA SER A 252 -36.97 4.20 -0.69
C SER A 252 -37.43 2.76 -0.98
N VAL A 253 -37.59 1.88 0.02
CA VAL A 253 -38.66 0.86 -0.04
C VAL A 253 -39.17 0.54 1.37
N SER A 254 -39.99 1.43 1.91
CA SER A 254 -40.96 1.11 2.97
C SER A 254 -42.22 1.92 2.70
N ALA A 255 -42.81 1.71 1.53
CA ALA A 255 -44.16 2.11 1.24
C ALA A 255 -44.88 0.93 0.59
N GLN A 256 -45.97 0.52 1.24
CA GLN A 256 -47.03 -0.39 0.78
C GLN A 256 -46.78 -1.90 0.89
N ALA A 257 -47.18 -2.48 2.02
CA ALA A 257 -48.41 -3.30 2.11
C ALA A 257 -48.75 -3.58 3.58
#